data_AF-A0A9D8W985-F1
#
_entry.id   AF-A0A9D8W985-F1
#
_cell.length_a   1.000
_cell.length_b   1.000
_cell.length_c   1.000
_cell.angle_alpha   90.00
_cell.angle_beta   90.00
_cell.angle_gamma   90.00
#
_symmetry.space_group_name_H-M   'P 1'
#
loop_
_entity.id
_entity.type
_entity.pdbx_description
1 polymer ?
#
loop_
_entity_poly.entity_id
_entity_poly.type
_entity_poly.pdbx_seq_one_letter_code
_entity_poly.pdbx_strand_id
1 'polypeptide(L)'
;MSLSKIQAEFPRLAISIVCAAALALTACSGGGAARKRDADGRVLPTLAEQDPSGTLYAKSVSMAAKGDCDDETMNVLTCFAYRGHGYEGAQTALGQCEIALGNSSEGVEWIRRAANSGWPEAQKVLAQLYVRGEAVDQDAVEGAKWAKLYTRNPSLLSLGVQPDTSIVEEFRGSLTSEQIALADRRAQSWVPKYWTPTTEVDRNVKRSCDVDGRRPPPSRKDLPLATMPNPY
;
A
#
# COMPACT_ATOMS: atom_id res chain seq x y z
N MET A 1 72.09 -46.16 16.76
CA MET A 1 73.21 -45.90 15.83
C MET A 1 72.66 -45.32 14.54
N SER A 2 73.16 -44.12 14.22
CA SER A 2 73.12 -43.33 12.96
C SER A 2 72.62 -44.05 11.69
N LEU A 3 71.53 -43.56 11.08
CA LEU A 3 71.46 -42.68 9.88
C LEU A 3 71.87 -43.33 8.55
N SER A 4 70.91 -43.43 7.62
CA SER A 4 71.15 -43.28 6.18
C SER A 4 69.97 -42.55 5.53
N LYS A 5 70.28 -41.40 4.93
CA LYS A 5 69.44 -40.65 3.97
C LYS A 5 69.53 -41.31 2.60
N ILE A 6 68.48 -41.16 1.77
CA ILE A 6 68.46 -40.91 0.30
C ILE A 6 66.95 -40.85 -0.07
N GLN A 7 66.35 -39.67 -0.24
CA GLN A 7 66.20 -38.88 -1.48
C GLN A 7 65.50 -39.62 -2.64
N ALA A 8 64.24 -39.25 -2.89
CA ALA A 8 63.57 -39.37 -4.18
C ALA A 8 62.83 -38.05 -4.47
N GLU A 9 62.96 -37.60 -5.72
CA GLU A 9 62.68 -36.25 -6.20
C GLU A 9 61.18 -36.00 -6.42
N PHE A 10 60.69 -34.82 -6.02
CA PHE A 10 59.39 -34.30 -6.44
C PHE A 10 59.60 -33.20 -7.49
N PRO A 11 58.97 -33.28 -8.67
CA PRO A 11 59.15 -32.27 -9.71
C PRO A 11 58.48 -30.96 -9.26
N ARG A 12 59.25 -29.88 -9.34
CA ARG A 12 58.84 -28.49 -9.10
C ARG A 12 57.93 -28.04 -10.24
N LEU A 13 56.62 -27.97 -10.00
CA LEU A 13 55.72 -27.21 -10.87
C LEU A 13 55.78 -25.73 -10.45
N ALA A 14 56.42 -24.94 -11.31
CA ALA A 14 56.49 -23.50 -11.21
C ALA A 14 55.09 -22.88 -11.27
N ILE A 15 54.72 -22.16 -10.20
CA ILE A 15 53.55 -21.30 -10.17
C ILE A 15 53.94 -20.01 -10.89
N SER A 16 53.57 -19.91 -12.17
CA SER A 16 53.64 -18.65 -12.90
C SER A 16 52.40 -17.81 -12.60
N ILE A 17 52.57 -16.85 -11.68
CA ILE A 17 51.70 -15.69 -11.49
C ILE A 17 52.02 -14.69 -12.61
N VAL A 18 51.02 -14.30 -13.42
CA VAL A 18 50.82 -13.05 -14.19
C VAL A 18 49.55 -13.35 -15.03
N CYS A 19 48.43 -12.61 -15.01
CA CYS A 19 48.25 -11.18 -15.13
C CYS A 19 46.85 -10.77 -14.64
N ALA A 20 46.77 -9.66 -13.91
CA ALA A 20 45.55 -8.92 -13.67
C ALA A 20 45.10 -8.23 -14.97
N ALA A 21 43.81 -8.34 -15.32
CA ALA A 21 43.11 -7.37 -16.17
C ALA A 21 41.58 -7.53 -16.02
N ALA A 22 40.99 -6.59 -15.29
CA ALA A 22 39.62 -6.09 -15.45
C ALA A 22 38.47 -7.11 -15.57
N LEU A 23 38.06 -7.71 -14.44
CA LEU A 23 36.63 -7.93 -14.25
C LEU A 23 36.02 -6.57 -13.94
N ALA A 24 35.42 -5.98 -14.97
CA ALA A 24 34.59 -4.79 -14.83
C ALA A 24 33.58 -5.04 -13.70
N LEU A 25 33.69 -4.24 -12.65
CA LEU A 25 32.61 -3.97 -11.72
C LEU A 25 31.45 -3.45 -12.57
N THR A 26 30.50 -4.32 -12.91
CA THR A 26 29.12 -3.87 -13.16
C THR A 26 28.56 -3.41 -11.83
N ALA A 27 28.94 -2.18 -11.47
CA ALA A 27 28.24 -1.38 -10.50
C ALA A 27 26.80 -1.19 -11.00
N CYS A 28 25.84 -1.56 -10.15
CA CYS A 28 24.45 -1.14 -10.20
C CYS A 28 23.74 -1.29 -11.57
N SER A 29 23.49 -2.53 -12.01
CA SER A 29 22.15 -2.75 -12.58
C SER A 29 21.21 -2.87 -11.39
N GLY A 30 20.47 -1.80 -11.13
CA GLY A 30 19.40 -1.81 -10.13
C GLY A 30 18.52 -3.02 -10.43
N GLY A 31 18.56 -4.01 -9.54
CA GLY A 31 17.60 -5.11 -9.56
C GLY A 31 16.23 -4.48 -9.47
N GLY A 32 15.58 -4.32 -10.61
CA GLY A 32 14.21 -3.83 -10.68
C GLY A 32 13.38 -4.79 -9.85
N ALA A 33 12.91 -4.34 -8.69
CA ALA A 33 11.85 -5.04 -7.97
C ALA A 33 10.79 -5.40 -9.02
N ALA A 34 10.45 -6.68 -9.13
CA ALA A 34 9.53 -7.16 -10.14
C ALA A 34 8.27 -6.28 -10.11
N ARG A 35 8.01 -5.54 -11.20
CA ARG A 35 6.92 -4.56 -11.23
C ARG A 35 5.61 -5.30 -10.94
N LYS A 36 4.83 -4.77 -9.99
CA LYS A 36 3.52 -5.35 -9.63
C LYS A 36 2.60 -5.36 -10.85
N ARG A 37 1.71 -6.35 -10.92
CA ARG A 37 0.74 -6.51 -12.00
C ARG A 37 -0.68 -6.61 -11.45
N ASP A 38 -1.65 -6.12 -12.21
CA ASP A 38 -3.08 -6.33 -11.90
C ASP A 38 -3.52 -7.77 -12.20
N ALA A 39 -4.79 -8.08 -11.93
CA ALA A 39 -5.38 -9.40 -12.18
C ALA A 39 -5.36 -9.81 -13.67
N ASP A 40 -5.25 -8.85 -14.58
CA ASP A 40 -5.19 -9.06 -16.03
C ASP A 40 -3.73 -9.12 -16.54
N GLY A 41 -2.75 -9.11 -15.64
CA GLY A 41 -1.33 -9.18 -15.96
C GLY A 41 -0.70 -7.87 -16.44
N ARG A 42 -1.41 -6.74 -16.38
CA ARG A 42 -0.87 -5.42 -16.79
C ARG A 42 0.07 -4.88 -15.71
N VAL A 43 1.16 -4.24 -16.14
CA VAL A 43 2.13 -3.61 -15.24
C VAL A 43 1.48 -2.40 -14.56
N LEU A 44 1.52 -2.36 -13.23
CA LEU A 44 1.03 -1.25 -12.44
C LEU A 44 2.10 -0.13 -12.43
N PRO A 45 1.75 1.10 -12.84
CA PRO A 45 2.68 2.23 -12.84
C PRO A 45 3.04 2.68 -11.41
N THR A 46 4.27 3.18 -11.23
CA THR A 46 4.75 3.69 -9.94
C THR A 46 4.20 5.07 -9.61
N LEU A 47 4.28 5.48 -8.34
CA LEU A 47 3.88 6.81 -7.88
C LEU A 47 4.66 7.92 -8.61
N ALA A 48 5.97 7.74 -8.79
CA ALA A 48 6.84 8.71 -9.47
C ALA A 48 6.52 8.85 -10.97
N GLU A 49 6.06 7.78 -11.63
CA GLU A 49 5.63 7.82 -13.03
C GLU A 49 4.30 8.55 -13.22
N GLN A 50 3.47 8.64 -12.18
CA GLN A 50 2.12 9.21 -12.25
C GLN A 50 2.01 10.59 -11.55
N ASP A 51 2.98 10.97 -10.72
CA ASP A 51 3.09 12.30 -10.09
C ASP A 51 4.56 12.76 -10.03
N PRO A 52 5.12 13.25 -11.15
CA PRO A 52 6.54 13.56 -11.24
C PRO A 52 6.97 14.80 -10.44
N SER A 53 6.03 15.67 -10.02
CA SER A 53 6.33 16.78 -9.10
C SER A 53 6.15 16.38 -7.63
N GLY A 54 5.26 15.42 -7.32
CA GLY A 54 5.06 14.84 -5.99
C GLY A 54 4.45 15.80 -4.95
N THR A 55 4.26 17.07 -5.29
CA THR A 55 3.87 18.11 -4.33
C THR A 55 2.36 18.19 -4.10
N LEU A 56 1.55 18.02 -5.15
CA LEU A 56 0.09 18.11 -5.03
C LEU A 56 -0.47 16.95 -4.20
N TYR A 57 -0.06 15.72 -4.50
CA TYR A 57 -0.46 14.54 -3.74
C TYR A 57 -0.11 14.65 -2.25
N ALA A 58 1.17 14.91 -1.96
CA ALA A 58 1.66 14.95 -0.58
C ALA A 58 1.02 16.09 0.21
N LYS A 59 0.81 17.25 -0.42
CA LYS A 59 0.09 18.39 0.17
C LYS A 59 -1.34 17.99 0.55
N SER A 60 -2.13 17.47 -0.40
CA SER A 60 -3.54 17.15 -0.17
C SER A 60 -3.75 16.02 0.83
N VAL A 61 -2.89 14.99 0.82
CA VAL A 61 -2.90 13.95 1.87
C VAL A 61 -2.57 14.55 3.24
N SER A 62 -1.60 15.47 3.33
CA SER A 62 -1.27 16.16 4.59
C SER A 62 -2.38 17.08 5.08
N MET A 63 -3.11 17.74 4.17
CA MET A 63 -4.27 18.59 4.50
C MET A 63 -5.42 17.73 5.05
N ALA A 64 -5.80 16.67 4.33
CA ALA A 64 -6.84 15.75 4.80
C ALA A 64 -6.51 15.10 6.15
N ALA A 65 -5.25 14.75 6.40
CA ALA A 65 -4.80 14.23 7.70
C ALA A 65 -4.99 15.23 8.87
N LYS A 66 -5.11 16.53 8.57
CA LYS A 66 -5.43 17.59 9.56
C LYS A 66 -6.94 17.87 9.63
N GLY A 67 -7.76 17.12 8.91
CA GLY A 67 -9.20 17.34 8.78
C GLY A 67 -9.57 18.44 7.79
N ASP A 68 -8.61 18.95 7.00
CA ASP A 68 -8.88 19.93 5.96
C ASP A 68 -9.31 19.22 4.67
N CYS A 69 -10.61 19.22 4.44
CA CYS A 69 -11.28 18.57 3.32
C CYS A 69 -11.93 19.60 2.39
N ASP A 70 -11.22 20.68 2.09
CA ASP A 70 -11.65 21.72 1.17
C ASP A 70 -11.77 21.24 -0.29
N ASP A 71 -12.39 22.07 -1.15
CA ASP A 71 -12.63 21.73 -2.55
C ASP A 71 -11.30 21.38 -3.28
N GLU A 72 -10.19 22.09 -3.00
CA GLU A 72 -8.88 21.80 -3.63
C GLU A 72 -8.39 20.39 -3.22
N THR A 73 -8.41 20.08 -1.93
CA THR A 73 -8.00 18.79 -1.38
C THR A 73 -8.86 17.67 -1.95
N MET A 74 -10.18 17.84 -1.98
CA MET A 74 -11.10 16.84 -2.50
C MET A 74 -10.90 16.61 -4.00
N ASN A 75 -10.66 17.66 -4.80
CA ASN A 75 -10.41 17.52 -6.24
C ASN A 75 -9.14 16.70 -6.51
N VAL A 76 -8.04 17.03 -5.81
CA VAL A 76 -6.77 16.30 -5.91
C VAL A 76 -6.95 14.85 -5.45
N LEU A 77 -7.46 14.62 -4.25
CA LEU A 77 -7.61 13.28 -3.70
C LEU A 77 -8.51 12.40 -4.57
N THR A 78 -9.57 12.94 -5.15
CA THR A 78 -10.43 12.22 -6.10
C THR A 78 -9.62 11.75 -7.30
N CYS A 79 -8.93 12.66 -7.98
CA CYS A 79 -8.16 12.30 -9.16
C CYS A 79 -7.06 11.28 -8.87
N PHE A 80 -6.39 11.40 -7.73
CA PHE A 80 -5.35 10.47 -7.31
C PHE A 80 -5.92 9.11 -6.89
N ALA A 81 -7.03 9.07 -6.13
CA ALA A 81 -7.68 7.82 -5.74
C ALA A 81 -8.11 6.98 -6.95
N TYR A 82 -8.67 7.63 -7.98
CA TYR A 82 -9.12 7.00 -9.23
C TYR A 82 -7.98 6.52 -10.14
N ARG A 83 -6.71 6.82 -9.84
CA ARG A 83 -5.58 6.21 -10.57
C ARG A 83 -5.40 4.72 -10.24
N GLY A 84 -5.91 4.27 -9.10
CA GLY A 84 -5.91 2.86 -8.68
C GLY A 84 -4.73 2.50 -7.79
N HIS A 85 -4.16 1.30 -8.00
CA HIS A 85 -3.02 0.81 -7.21
C HIS A 85 -1.84 1.79 -7.18
N GLY A 86 -1.21 1.92 -6.00
CA GLY A 86 -0.13 2.88 -5.74
C GLY A 86 -0.62 4.22 -5.16
N TYR A 87 -1.93 4.45 -5.14
CA TYR A 87 -2.58 5.62 -4.56
C TYR A 87 -3.50 5.29 -3.40
N GLU A 88 -3.20 4.22 -2.67
CA GLU A 88 -3.95 3.82 -1.49
C GLU A 88 -3.96 4.91 -0.41
N GLY A 89 -2.91 5.73 -0.33
CA GLY A 89 -2.90 6.91 0.53
C GLY A 89 -3.96 7.94 0.15
N ALA A 90 -4.15 8.22 -1.15
CA ALA A 90 -5.24 9.09 -1.62
C ALA A 90 -6.61 8.45 -1.40
N GLN A 91 -6.76 7.14 -1.63
CA GLN A 91 -8.00 6.43 -1.35
C GLN A 91 -8.37 6.51 0.15
N THR A 92 -7.38 6.35 1.03
CA THR A 92 -7.58 6.46 2.49
C THR A 92 -8.00 7.88 2.88
N ALA A 93 -7.24 8.88 2.43
CA ALA A 93 -7.50 10.28 2.75
C ALA A 93 -8.84 10.77 2.19
N LEU A 94 -9.15 10.38 0.93
CA LEU A 94 -10.45 10.66 0.34
C LEU A 94 -11.56 10.05 1.19
N GLY A 95 -11.43 8.77 1.56
CA GLY A 95 -12.46 8.11 2.34
C GLY A 95 -12.68 8.72 3.73
N GLN A 96 -11.62 9.17 4.39
CA GLN A 96 -11.73 9.91 5.66
C GLN A 96 -12.46 11.25 5.48
N CYS A 97 -12.13 11.99 4.42
CA CYS A 97 -12.84 13.23 4.11
C CYS A 97 -14.31 13.01 3.74
N GLU A 98 -14.63 11.98 2.96
CA GLU A 98 -16.02 11.64 2.63
C GLU A 98 -16.81 11.31 3.90
N ILE A 99 -16.25 10.55 4.84
CA ILE A 99 -16.88 10.30 6.15
C ILE A 99 -17.09 11.61 6.92
N ALA A 100 -16.07 12.47 6.98
CA ALA A 100 -16.15 13.76 7.68
C ALA A 100 -17.20 14.72 7.08
N LEU A 101 -17.42 14.62 5.76
CA LEU A 101 -18.43 15.40 5.02
C LEU A 101 -19.84 14.76 5.05
N GLY A 102 -20.01 13.62 5.73
CA GLY A 102 -21.30 12.93 5.88
C GLY A 102 -21.60 11.88 4.80
N ASN A 103 -20.68 11.64 3.86
CA ASN A 103 -20.78 10.64 2.81
C ASN A 103 -20.21 9.29 3.28
N SER A 104 -20.69 8.80 4.43
CA SER A 104 -20.14 7.62 5.12
C SER A 104 -19.99 6.37 4.24
N SER A 105 -21.02 6.04 3.46
CA SER A 105 -20.97 4.85 2.60
C SER A 105 -19.88 4.93 1.54
N GLU A 106 -19.70 6.10 0.92
CA GLU A 106 -18.64 6.30 -0.08
C GLU A 106 -17.26 6.26 0.59
N GLY A 107 -17.12 6.92 1.73
CA GLY A 107 -15.83 7.01 2.39
C GLY A 107 -15.33 5.67 2.93
N VAL A 108 -16.22 4.86 3.51
CA VAL A 108 -15.91 3.49 3.94
C VAL A 108 -15.45 2.63 2.77
N GLU A 109 -16.08 2.76 1.59
CA GLU A 109 -15.71 1.97 0.42
C GLU A 109 -14.31 2.35 -0.09
N TRP A 110 -13.95 3.64 -0.10
CA TRP A 110 -12.59 4.07 -0.43
C TRP A 110 -11.54 3.52 0.54
N ILE A 111 -11.81 3.60 1.85
CA ILE A 111 -10.94 3.03 2.88
C ILE A 111 -10.83 1.50 2.71
N ARG A 112 -11.94 0.82 2.42
CA ARG A 112 -11.96 -0.63 2.18
C ARG A 112 -11.10 -1.04 0.99
N ARG A 113 -11.11 -0.28 -0.11
CA ARG A 113 -10.24 -0.53 -1.28
C ARG A 113 -8.75 -0.43 -0.92
N ALA A 114 -8.37 0.61 -0.18
CA ALA A 114 -7.00 0.79 0.30
C ALA A 114 -6.59 -0.32 1.29
N ALA A 115 -7.45 -0.65 2.26
CA ALA A 115 -7.19 -1.68 3.26
C ALA A 115 -7.02 -3.08 2.62
N ASN A 116 -7.86 -3.40 1.63
CA ASN A 116 -7.76 -4.62 0.83
C ASN A 116 -6.47 -4.67 0.00
N SER A 117 -5.91 -3.53 -0.40
CA SER A 117 -4.61 -3.48 -1.08
C SER A 117 -3.43 -3.68 -0.12
N GLY A 118 -3.69 -3.76 1.18
CA GLY A 118 -2.68 -3.91 2.22
C GLY A 118 -2.07 -2.58 2.69
N TRP A 119 -2.75 -1.46 2.46
CA TRP A 119 -2.27 -0.16 2.93
C TRP A 119 -2.42 -0.06 4.45
N PRO A 120 -1.33 0.13 5.21
CA PRO A 120 -1.39 -0.01 6.67
C PRO A 120 -2.33 1.00 7.33
N GLU A 121 -2.29 2.27 6.90
CA GLU A 121 -3.16 3.30 7.49
C GLU A 121 -4.64 2.99 7.25
N ALA A 122 -5.01 2.52 6.06
CA ALA A 122 -6.38 2.11 5.78
C ALA A 122 -6.81 0.90 6.61
N GLN A 123 -5.93 -0.07 6.84
CA GLN A 123 -6.22 -1.20 7.72
C GLN A 123 -6.46 -0.74 9.16
N LYS A 124 -5.67 0.22 9.66
CA LYS A 124 -5.88 0.83 10.98
C LYS A 124 -7.21 1.58 11.05
N VAL A 125 -7.50 2.45 10.09
CA VAL A 125 -8.74 3.23 10.03
C VAL A 125 -9.95 2.31 9.94
N LEU A 126 -9.93 1.30 9.06
CA LEU A 126 -11.04 0.37 8.91
C LEU A 126 -11.29 -0.44 10.18
N ALA A 127 -10.24 -0.82 10.91
CA ALA A 127 -10.38 -1.43 12.23
C ALA A 127 -11.13 -0.52 13.19
N GLN A 128 -10.76 0.77 13.27
CA GLN A 128 -11.39 1.75 14.15
C GLN A 128 -12.87 2.00 13.80
N LEU A 129 -13.21 2.10 12.52
CA LEU A 129 -14.59 2.28 12.07
C LEU A 129 -15.48 1.15 12.59
N TYR A 130 -15.02 -0.10 12.48
CA TYR A 130 -15.74 -1.27 12.99
C TYR A 130 -15.79 -1.38 14.52
N VAL A 131 -14.77 -0.92 15.25
CA VAL A 131 -14.80 -0.88 16.73
C VAL A 131 -15.86 0.06 17.23
N ARG A 132 -15.86 1.27 16.66
CA ARG A 132 -16.61 2.42 17.17
C ARG A 132 -18.03 2.48 16.61
N GLY A 133 -18.32 1.72 15.56
CA GLY A 133 -19.57 1.85 14.82
C GLY A 133 -19.67 3.22 14.12
N GLU A 134 -18.53 3.80 13.75
CA GLU A 134 -18.48 5.07 13.02
C GLU A 134 -18.59 4.77 11.53
N ALA A 135 -19.59 5.36 10.85
CA ALA A 135 -19.87 5.18 9.41
C ALA A 135 -20.24 3.75 8.95
N VAL A 136 -20.05 2.74 9.80
CA VAL A 136 -20.44 1.33 9.60
C VAL A 136 -21.09 0.79 10.87
N ASP A 137 -21.90 -0.25 10.75
CA ASP A 137 -22.36 -0.99 11.92
C ASP A 137 -21.17 -1.60 12.67
N GLN A 138 -21.27 -1.61 14.00
CA GLN A 138 -20.22 -2.16 14.84
C GLN A 138 -20.05 -3.66 14.57
N ASP A 139 -18.82 -4.06 14.21
CA ASP A 139 -18.44 -5.47 14.03
C ASP A 139 -17.04 -5.69 14.62
N ALA A 140 -17.02 -6.07 15.90
CA ALA A 140 -15.77 -6.25 16.62
C ALA A 140 -14.91 -7.39 16.03
N VAL A 141 -15.50 -8.40 15.37
CA VAL A 141 -14.75 -9.50 14.72
C VAL A 141 -14.04 -8.97 13.47
N GLU A 142 -14.76 -8.22 12.64
CA GLU A 142 -14.20 -7.66 11.42
C GLU A 142 -13.14 -6.59 11.74
N GLY A 143 -13.39 -5.74 12.74
CA GLY A 143 -12.39 -4.78 13.20
C GLY A 143 -11.14 -5.47 13.75
N ALA A 144 -11.27 -6.54 14.55
CA ALA A 144 -10.13 -7.27 15.09
C ALA A 144 -9.30 -7.96 13.99
N LYS A 145 -9.95 -8.46 12.94
CA LYS A 145 -9.27 -8.94 11.73
C LYS A 145 -8.43 -7.82 11.10
N TRP A 146 -8.99 -6.62 10.91
CA TRP A 146 -8.24 -5.49 10.31
C TRP A 146 -7.11 -4.99 11.21
N ALA A 147 -7.32 -4.93 12.53
CA ALA A 147 -6.27 -4.61 13.50
C ALA A 147 -5.13 -5.63 13.47
N LYS A 148 -5.47 -6.91 13.32
CA LYS A 148 -4.49 -7.99 13.15
C LYS A 148 -3.71 -7.84 11.84
N LEU A 149 -4.35 -7.43 10.75
CA LEU A 149 -3.67 -7.18 9.48
C LEU A 149 -2.73 -5.96 9.57
N TYR A 150 -3.16 -4.88 10.21
CA TYR A 150 -2.35 -3.68 10.44
C TYR A 150 -1.09 -3.98 11.27
N THR A 151 -1.24 -4.61 12.42
CA THR A 151 -0.13 -4.92 13.35
C THR A 151 0.91 -5.88 12.77
N ARG A 152 0.56 -6.60 11.70
CA ARG A 152 1.40 -7.59 11.02
C ARG A 152 1.78 -7.15 9.62
N ASN A 153 1.47 -5.91 9.26
CA ASN A 153 1.60 -5.45 7.89
C ASN A 153 3.08 -5.48 7.47
N PRO A 154 3.45 -6.27 6.44
CA PRO A 154 4.85 -6.41 6.02
C PRO A 154 5.50 -5.08 5.64
N SER A 155 4.74 -4.13 5.08
CA SER A 155 5.27 -2.83 4.68
C SER A 155 5.74 -2.03 5.88
N LEU A 156 4.97 -2.02 6.98
CA LEU A 156 5.40 -1.35 8.22
C LEU A 156 6.62 -2.03 8.84
N LEU A 157 6.55 -3.37 8.99
CA LEU A 157 7.59 -4.14 9.67
C LEU A 157 8.93 -4.09 8.92
N SER A 158 8.90 -4.11 7.59
CA SER A 158 10.10 -3.99 6.77
C SER A 158 10.81 -2.64 6.91
N LEU A 159 10.07 -1.58 7.29
CA LEU A 159 10.61 -0.24 7.53
C LEU A 159 11.04 -0.04 9.00
N GLY A 160 10.94 -1.08 9.84
CA GLY A 160 11.21 -0.98 11.27
C GLY A 160 10.19 -0.15 12.05
N VAL A 161 9.06 0.20 11.42
CA VAL A 161 7.96 0.91 12.10
C VAL A 161 7.29 -0.07 13.06
N GLN A 162 7.21 0.30 14.34
CA GLN A 162 6.44 -0.44 15.33
C GLN A 162 4.96 -0.08 15.19
N PRO A 163 4.08 -1.01 14.79
CA PRO A 163 2.66 -0.72 14.69
C PRO A 163 2.09 -0.44 16.09
N ASP A 164 1.15 0.49 16.16
CA ASP A 164 0.42 0.79 17.38
C ASP A 164 -0.44 -0.41 17.78
N THR A 165 -0.07 -1.11 18.85
CA THR A 165 -0.78 -2.30 19.31
C THR A 165 -2.00 -1.99 20.17
N SER A 166 -2.18 -0.74 20.60
CA SER A 166 -3.35 -0.34 21.41
C SER A 166 -4.66 -0.56 20.66
N ILE A 167 -4.64 -0.49 19.33
CA ILE A 167 -5.79 -0.81 18.49
C ILE A 167 -6.32 -2.22 18.75
N VAL A 168 -5.48 -3.20 19.07
CA VAL A 168 -5.91 -4.58 19.38
C VAL A 168 -6.56 -4.65 20.78
N GLU A 169 -6.08 -3.84 21.71
CA GLU A 169 -6.62 -3.78 23.07
C GLU A 169 -8.05 -3.20 23.09
N GLU A 170 -8.38 -2.30 22.16
CA GLU A 170 -9.76 -1.79 21.98
C GLU A 170 -10.78 -2.93 21.76
N PHE A 171 -10.35 -4.07 21.20
CA PHE A 171 -11.20 -5.25 20.99
C PHE A 171 -11.17 -6.26 22.13
N ARG A 172 -10.12 -6.25 22.97
CA ARG A 172 -9.78 -7.38 23.84
C ARG A 172 -10.82 -7.65 24.93
N GLY A 173 -11.54 -6.62 25.37
CA GLY A 173 -12.61 -6.75 26.36
C GLY A 173 -13.98 -7.12 25.78
N SER A 174 -14.18 -7.00 24.46
CA SER A 174 -15.49 -7.17 23.80
C SER A 174 -15.64 -8.49 23.05
N LEU A 175 -14.54 -9.19 22.78
CA LEU A 175 -14.54 -10.44 22.02
C LEU A 175 -14.44 -11.67 22.91
N THR A 176 -15.27 -12.67 22.61
CA THR A 176 -15.10 -14.03 23.12
C THR A 176 -13.90 -14.73 22.48
N SER A 177 -13.40 -15.80 23.11
CA SER A 177 -12.33 -16.64 22.55
C SER A 177 -12.67 -17.18 21.15
N GLU A 178 -13.94 -17.50 20.90
CA GLU A 178 -14.41 -17.96 19.59
C GLU A 178 -14.32 -16.85 18.54
N GLN A 179 -14.74 -15.64 18.89
CA GLN A 179 -14.68 -14.47 18.02
C GLN A 179 -13.23 -14.06 17.71
N ILE A 180 -12.33 -14.12 18.71
CA ILE A 180 -10.89 -13.92 18.50
C ILE A 180 -10.34 -14.94 17.51
N ALA A 181 -10.65 -16.22 17.70
CA ALA A 181 -10.22 -17.28 16.80
C ALA A 181 -10.77 -17.10 15.38
N LEU A 182 -12.01 -16.60 15.24
CA LEU A 182 -12.60 -16.27 13.94
C LEU A 182 -11.89 -15.11 13.25
N ALA A 183 -11.62 -14.02 13.98
CA ALA A 183 -10.88 -12.86 13.46
C ALA A 183 -9.47 -13.28 13.00
N ASP A 184 -8.77 -14.10 13.80
CA ASP A 184 -7.46 -14.63 13.46
C ASP A 184 -7.47 -15.51 12.21
N ARG A 185 -8.47 -16.40 12.07
CA ARG A 185 -8.64 -17.20 10.84
C ARG A 185 -8.88 -16.32 9.62
N ARG A 186 -9.76 -15.32 9.72
CA ARG A 186 -10.04 -14.37 8.63
C ARG A 186 -8.80 -13.57 8.22
N ALA A 187 -7.98 -13.16 9.19
CA ALA A 187 -6.73 -12.45 8.93
C ALA A 187 -5.68 -13.37 8.28
N GLN A 188 -5.60 -14.64 8.69
CA GLN A 188 -4.69 -15.63 8.09
C GLN A 188 -5.08 -16.00 6.65
N SER A 189 -6.38 -16.05 6.33
CA SER A 189 -6.88 -16.34 4.99
C SER A 189 -6.89 -15.11 4.06
N TRP A 190 -6.58 -13.92 4.57
CA TRP A 190 -6.66 -12.69 3.79
C TRP A 190 -5.53 -12.64 2.76
N VAL A 191 -5.90 -12.26 1.54
CA VAL A 191 -4.98 -11.99 0.44
C VAL A 191 -5.22 -10.58 -0.09
N PRO A 192 -4.17 -9.81 -0.44
CA PRO A 192 -4.36 -8.48 -0.98
C PRO A 192 -5.17 -8.49 -2.28
N LYS A 193 -6.12 -7.57 -2.40
CA LYS A 193 -6.85 -7.27 -3.63
C LYS A 193 -6.65 -5.81 -3.99
N TYR A 194 -6.03 -5.58 -5.15
CA TYR A 194 -5.77 -4.24 -5.68
C TYR A 194 -6.94 -3.76 -6.50
N TRP A 195 -7.55 -2.65 -6.10
CA TRP A 195 -8.61 -2.04 -6.90
C TRP A 195 -8.03 -1.33 -8.12
N THR A 196 -8.67 -1.54 -9.27
CA THR A 196 -8.39 -0.84 -10.52
C THR A 196 -9.67 -0.21 -11.06
N PRO A 197 -9.58 1.00 -11.65
CA PRO A 197 -10.70 1.69 -12.27
C PRO A 197 -11.13 0.97 -13.56
N THR A 198 -12.12 0.09 -13.49
CA THR A 198 -12.52 -0.78 -14.63
C THR A 198 -13.88 -0.44 -15.20
N THR A 199 -14.73 0.31 -14.49
CA THR A 199 -16.01 0.75 -15.05
C THR A 199 -15.82 1.88 -16.08
N GLU A 200 -16.81 2.10 -16.93
CA GLU A 200 -16.78 3.23 -17.86
C GLU A 200 -16.72 4.57 -17.11
N VAL A 201 -17.45 4.67 -16.00
CA VAL A 201 -17.43 5.83 -15.10
C VAL A 201 -16.02 6.05 -14.57
N ASP A 202 -15.37 5.03 -14.02
CA ASP A 202 -14.02 5.17 -13.47
C ASP A 202 -13.01 5.60 -14.55
N ARG A 203 -13.13 5.04 -15.76
CA ARG A 203 -12.29 5.41 -16.90
C ARG A 203 -12.52 6.85 -17.34
N ASN A 204 -13.76 7.33 -17.29
CA ASN A 204 -14.08 8.71 -17.64
C ASN A 204 -13.55 9.69 -16.59
N VAL A 205 -13.72 9.39 -15.29
CA VAL A 205 -13.11 10.17 -14.20
C VAL A 205 -11.59 10.22 -14.35
N LYS A 206 -10.94 9.06 -14.55
CA LYS A 206 -9.50 8.98 -14.75
C LYS A 206 -9.02 9.81 -15.94
N ARG A 207 -9.76 9.79 -17.06
CA ARG A 207 -9.45 10.61 -18.24
C ARG A 207 -9.62 12.10 -17.97
N SER A 208 -10.67 12.51 -17.26
CA SER A 208 -10.89 13.90 -16.88
C SER A 208 -9.79 14.43 -15.94
N CYS A 209 -9.19 13.55 -15.16
CA CYS A 209 -8.07 13.83 -14.27
C CYS A 209 -6.69 13.77 -14.96
N ASP A 210 -6.63 13.34 -16.21
CA ASP A 210 -5.41 13.31 -17.04
C ASP A 210 -5.23 14.67 -17.72
N VAL A 211 -5.03 15.70 -16.91
CA VAL A 211 -4.61 17.03 -17.38
C VAL A 211 -3.11 17.14 -17.19
N ASP A 212 -2.39 17.45 -18.28
CA ASP A 212 -0.95 17.74 -18.26
C ASP A 212 -0.59 18.58 -17.03
N GLY A 213 0.48 18.19 -16.32
CA GLY A 213 0.85 18.59 -14.94
C GLY A 213 1.08 20.08 -14.65
N ARG A 214 0.57 20.98 -15.49
CA ARG A 214 0.52 22.45 -15.35
C ARG A 214 -0.87 22.98 -14.98
N ARG A 215 -1.91 22.15 -14.94
CA ARG A 215 -3.28 22.59 -14.60
C ARG A 215 -3.77 21.93 -13.32
N PRO A 216 -4.52 22.67 -12.46
CA PRO A 216 -5.17 22.06 -11.32
C PRO A 216 -6.15 20.97 -11.80
N PRO A 217 -6.41 19.93 -10.99
CA PRO A 217 -7.43 18.94 -11.32
C PRO A 217 -8.78 19.64 -11.51
N PRO A 218 -9.67 19.07 -12.35
CA PRO A 218 -11.02 19.60 -12.50
C PRO A 218 -11.74 19.62 -11.15
N SER A 219 -12.75 20.49 -11.04
CA SER A 219 -13.65 20.44 -9.90
C SER A 219 -14.29 19.06 -9.81
N ARG A 220 -14.35 18.49 -8.61
CA ARG A 220 -15.02 17.21 -8.33
C ARG A 220 -16.49 17.25 -8.79
N LYS A 221 -17.12 18.42 -8.74
CA LYS A 221 -18.50 18.66 -9.20
C LYS A 221 -18.67 18.50 -10.71
N ASP A 222 -17.59 18.65 -11.47
CA ASP A 222 -17.56 18.50 -12.93
C ASP A 222 -17.17 17.08 -13.36
N LEU A 223 -16.76 16.23 -12.41
CA LEU A 223 -16.44 14.84 -12.69
C LEU A 223 -17.71 14.00 -12.84
N PRO A 224 -17.73 13.01 -13.74
CA PRO A 224 -18.88 12.12 -13.92
C PRO A 224 -18.92 11.06 -12.80
N LEU A 225 -18.87 11.50 -11.54
CA LEU A 225 -19.02 10.63 -10.38
C LEU A 225 -20.48 10.17 -10.34
N ALA A 226 -20.76 8.98 -10.86
CA ALA A 226 -21.96 8.28 -10.44
C ALA A 226 -21.88 8.11 -8.92
N THR A 227 -23.01 8.16 -8.21
CA THR A 227 -23.07 7.54 -6.87
C THR A 227 -22.55 6.13 -7.06
N MET A 228 -21.32 5.84 -6.59
CA MET A 228 -20.68 4.55 -6.84
C MET A 228 -21.72 3.49 -6.50
N PRO A 229 -22.12 2.62 -7.46
CA PRO A 229 -23.12 1.61 -7.15
C PRO A 229 -22.52 0.79 -6.02
N ASN A 230 -23.14 0.91 -4.85
CA ASN A 230 -22.83 0.10 -3.69
C ASN A 230 -22.85 -1.35 -4.18
N PRO A 231 -21.71 -2.07 -4.22
CA PRO A 231 -21.70 -3.45 -4.68
C PRO A 231 -22.22 -4.42 -3.61
N TYR A 232 -22.84 -3.92 -2.53
CA TYR A 232 -23.52 -4.68 -1.48
C TYR A 232 -25.00 -4.32 -1.38
#